data_AF-A0AAU2AUD6-F1
#
_entry.id   AF-A0AAU2AUD6-F1
#
_cell.length_a   1.000
_cell.length_b   1.000
_cell.length_c   1.000
_cell.angle_alpha   90.00
_cell.angle_beta   90.00
_cell.angle_gamma   90.00
#
_symmetry.space_group_name_H-M   'P 1'
#
loop_
_entity.id
_entity.type
_entity.pdbx_description
1 polymer ?
#
loop_
_entity_poly.entity_id
_entity_poly.type
_entity_poly.pdbx_seq_one_letter_code
_entity_poly.pdbx_strand_id
1 'polypeptide(L)'
;MSCGDPHDTECGEVLDHLYEFLDNEMAEGDYAKLRVHFEECSPCLEKYGLEQAIKALIKRCCGCDDTPADLRGKVLARIDSIRAGQRSGEAVVAVDPTVEAHGEAGQGRKAPAEETAEPAARPGTPVEAGAPAE
;
A
#
# COMPACT_ATOMS: atom_id res chain seq x y z
N MET A 1 -7.86 9.01 -10.99
CA MET A 1 -7.98 10.42 -10.59
C MET A 1 -6.82 11.15 -11.23
N SER A 2 -7.08 12.05 -12.18
CA SER A 2 -6.03 12.67 -12.99
C SER A 2 -5.40 13.84 -12.23
N CYS A 3 -4.14 13.68 -11.84
CA CYS A 3 -3.22 14.81 -11.73
C CYS A 3 -3.24 15.55 -13.09
N GLY A 4 -3.35 16.87 -13.06
CA GLY A 4 -3.68 17.69 -14.23
C GLY A 4 -2.58 17.82 -15.29
N ASP A 5 -1.40 17.24 -15.07
CA ASP A 5 -0.24 17.30 -15.94
C ASP A 5 0.35 15.90 -16.20
N PRO A 6 0.89 15.64 -17.40
CA PRO A 6 1.57 14.40 -17.70
C PRO A 6 2.94 14.37 -17.02
N HIS A 7 3.13 13.43 -16.10
CA HIS A 7 4.43 13.12 -15.48
C HIS A 7 4.94 11.79 -16.04
N ASP A 8 6.26 11.55 -15.99
CA ASP A 8 6.89 10.32 -16.53
C ASP A 8 6.35 9.03 -15.87
N THR A 9 5.89 9.14 -14.62
CA THR A 9 5.23 8.06 -13.88
C THR A 9 3.75 8.38 -13.68
N GLU A 10 2.87 7.41 -13.93
CA GLU A 10 1.43 7.60 -13.78
C GLU A 10 1.04 7.73 -12.30
N CYS A 11 0.17 8.69 -11.99
CA CYS A 11 -0.31 8.89 -10.61
C CYS A 11 -1.03 7.67 -10.02
N GLY A 12 -1.56 6.76 -10.86
CA GLY A 12 -2.13 5.49 -10.41
C GLY A 12 -1.06 4.57 -9.82
N GLU A 13 0.01 4.32 -10.58
CA GLU A 13 1.12 3.46 -10.16
C GLU A 13 1.79 3.98 -8.88
N VAL A 14 1.98 5.29 -8.76
CA VAL A 14 2.57 5.91 -7.56
C VAL A 14 1.71 5.68 -6.32
N LEU A 15 0.38 5.74 -6.47
CA LEU A 15 -0.54 5.52 -5.35
C LEU A 15 -0.65 4.03 -5.00
N ASP A 16 -0.54 3.13 -5.98
CA ASP A 16 -0.53 1.68 -5.74
C ASP A 16 0.72 1.25 -4.96
N HIS A 17 1.89 1.81 -5.28
CA HIS A 17 3.15 1.56 -4.58
C HIS A 17 3.39 2.46 -3.34
N LEU A 18 2.41 3.29 -2.95
CA LEU A 18 2.57 4.27 -1.88
C LEU A 18 2.90 3.63 -0.53
N TYR A 19 2.28 2.50 -0.20
CA TYR A 19 2.52 1.81 1.06
C TYR A 19 3.89 1.13 1.09
N GLU A 20 4.30 0.50 -0.02
CA GLU A 20 5.65 -0.09 -0.16
C GLU A 20 6.73 0.99 0.01
N PHE A 21 6.50 2.18 -0.55
CA PHE A 21 7.36 3.34 -0.37
C PHE A 21 7.40 3.81 1.09
N LEU A 22 6.25 3.85 1.78
CA LEU A 22 6.12 4.23 3.20
C LEU A 22 6.75 3.21 4.15
N ASP A 23 6.83 1.93 3.77
CA ASP A 23 7.43 0.84 4.54
C ASP A 23 8.90 0.56 4.15
N ASN A 24 9.44 1.30 3.18
CA ASN A 24 10.80 1.10 2.65
C ASN A 24 11.01 -0.32 2.07
N GLU A 25 9.97 -0.90 1.48
CA GLU A 25 9.99 -2.27 0.91
C GLU A 25 10.30 -2.28 -0.59
N MET A 26 10.63 -1.12 -1.17
CA MET A 26 10.91 -0.97 -2.60
C MET A 26 12.39 -1.04 -2.95
N ALA A 27 12.70 -1.40 -4.19
CA ALA A 27 14.04 -1.27 -4.76
C ALA A 27 14.47 0.21 -4.85
N GLU A 28 15.77 0.49 -4.66
CA GLU A 28 16.31 1.85 -4.66
C GLU A 28 15.99 2.64 -5.95
N GLY A 29 15.89 1.96 -7.09
CA GLY A 29 15.55 2.56 -8.38
C GLY A 29 14.12 3.11 -8.44
N ASP A 30 13.16 2.40 -7.86
CA ASP A 30 11.75 2.84 -7.86
C ASP A 30 11.48 3.87 -6.78
N TYR A 31 12.22 3.81 -5.67
CA TYR A 31 12.22 4.84 -4.64
C TYR A 31 12.57 6.23 -5.21
N ALA A 32 13.57 6.30 -6.09
CA ALA A 32 13.97 7.56 -6.73
C ALA A 32 12.88 8.11 -7.67
N LYS A 33 12.21 7.25 -8.44
CA LYS A 33 11.14 7.64 -9.38
C LYS A 33 9.93 8.23 -8.65
N LEU A 34 9.44 7.53 -7.62
CA LEU A 34 8.31 8.00 -6.81
C LEU A 34 8.63 9.33 -6.12
N ARG A 35 9.87 9.50 -5.65
CA ARG A 35 10.33 10.75 -5.04
C ARG A 35 10.27 11.92 -6.01
N VAL A 36 10.73 11.74 -7.25
CA VAL A 36 10.63 12.76 -8.31
C VAL A 36 9.17 13.07 -8.60
N HIS A 37 8.31 12.05 -8.69
CA HIS A 37 6.88 12.26 -8.91
C HIS A 37 6.24 13.11 -7.79
N PHE A 38 6.56 12.88 -6.52
CA PHE A 38 6.04 13.69 -5.42
C PHE A 38 6.55 15.15 -5.44
N GLU A 39 7.71 15.41 -6.05
CA GLU A 39 8.23 16.77 -6.26
C GLU A 39 7.49 17.50 -7.40
N GLU A 40 7.06 16.76 -8.43
CA GLU A 40 6.37 17.32 -9.61
C GLU A 40 4.84 17.36 -9.46
N CYS A 41 4.27 16.49 -8.62
CA CYS A 41 2.84 16.27 -8.48
C CYS A 41 2.33 16.60 -7.06
N SER A 42 1.90 17.85 -6.85
CA SER A 42 1.29 18.32 -5.60
C SER A 42 0.11 17.46 -5.10
N PRO A 43 -0.85 16.99 -5.93
CA PRO A 43 -1.97 16.21 -5.41
C PRO A 43 -1.55 14.82 -4.89
N CYS A 44 -0.51 14.20 -5.47
CA CYS A 44 0.04 12.96 -4.94
C CYS A 44 0.80 13.20 -3.62
N LEU A 45 1.52 14.32 -3.51
CA LEU A 45 2.21 14.71 -2.27
C LEU A 45 1.22 14.91 -1.09
N GLU A 46 0.06 15.51 -1.34
CA GLU A 46 -0.98 15.67 -0.32
C GLU A 46 -1.51 14.32 0.19
N LYS A 47 -1.72 13.35 -0.71
CA LYS A 47 -2.12 11.98 -0.35
C LYS A 47 -1.05 11.29 0.47
N TYR A 48 0.21 11.37 0.04
CA TYR A 48 1.34 10.85 0.79
C TYR A 48 1.43 11.44 2.21
N GLY A 49 1.23 12.76 2.35
CA GLY A 49 1.21 13.42 3.66
C GLY A 49 0.09 12.91 4.57
N LEU A 50 -1.09 12.65 4.03
CA LEU A 50 -2.21 12.08 4.77
C LEU A 50 -1.89 10.65 5.27
N GLU A 51 -1.40 9.78 4.39
CA GLU A 51 -1.06 8.40 4.74
C GLU A 51 0.06 8.36 5.81
N GLN A 52 1.05 9.24 5.73
CA GLN A 52 2.06 9.38 6.78
C GLN A 52 1.45 9.78 8.13
N ALA A 53 0.50 10.72 8.15
CA ALA A 53 -0.16 11.14 9.37
C ALA A 53 -0.98 10.00 9.99
N ILE A 54 -1.66 9.21 9.16
CA ILE A 54 -2.39 8.01 9.59
C ILE A 54 -1.41 6.98 10.18
N LYS A 55 -0.33 6.68 9.48
CA LYS A 55 0.70 5.73 9.94
C LYS A 55 1.35 6.17 11.26
N ALA A 56 1.61 7.47 11.42
CA ALA A 56 2.12 8.05 12.65
C ALA A 56 1.09 7.97 13.80
N LEU A 57 -0.19 8.14 13.51
CA LEU A 57 -1.28 7.98 14.48
C LEU A 57 -1.38 6.53 14.95
N ILE A 58 -1.40 5.57 14.02
CA ILE A 58 -1.41 4.13 14.33
C ILE A 58 -0.21 3.77 15.19
N LYS A 59 0.99 4.22 14.83
CA LYS A 59 2.21 4.00 15.61
C LYS A 59 2.10 4.53 17.04
N ARG A 60 1.43 5.67 17.25
CA ARG A 60 1.21 6.25 18.59
C ARG A 60 0.19 5.44 19.40
N CYS A 61 -0.90 5.03 18.77
CA CYS A 61 -2.00 4.34 19.45
C CYS A 61 -1.71 2.85 19.68
N CYS A 62 -0.92 2.20 18.82
CA CYS A 62 -0.58 0.78 18.91
C CYS A 62 0.85 0.54 19.43
N GLY A 63 1.65 1.59 19.62
CA GLY A 63 2.99 1.50 20.20
C GLY A 63 3.03 1.63 21.73
N CYS A 64 1.88 1.86 22.38
CA CYS A 64 1.76 1.99 23.84
C CYS A 64 1.31 0.71 24.54
N ASP A 65 0.98 -0.35 23.79
CA ASP A 65 0.86 -1.69 24.38
C ASP A 65 2.28 -2.24 24.61
N ASP A 66 2.75 -2.16 25.85
CA ASP A 66 3.99 -2.79 26.28
C ASP A 66 3.99 -4.24 25.80
N THR A 67 4.95 -4.58 24.93
CA THR A 67 5.11 -5.95 24.46
C THR A 67 5.30 -6.85 25.69
N PRO A 68 4.46 -7.87 25.89
CA PRO A 68 4.51 -8.68 27.10
C PRO A 68 5.92 -9.26 27.28
N ALA A 69 6.50 -9.04 28.46
CA ALA A 69 7.90 -9.37 28.75
C ALA A 69 8.23 -10.85 28.48
N ASP A 70 7.24 -11.73 28.63
CA ASP A 70 7.33 -13.15 28.30
C ASP A 70 7.59 -13.41 26.81
N LEU A 71 6.88 -12.71 25.92
CA LEU A 71 7.11 -12.82 24.47
C LEU A 71 8.48 -12.26 24.09
N ARG A 72 8.86 -11.12 24.66
CA ARG A 72 10.19 -10.52 24.46
C ARG A 72 11.31 -11.47 24.89
N GLY A 73 11.17 -12.11 26.06
CA GLY A 73 12.12 -13.08 26.58
C GLY A 73 12.27 -14.29 25.65
N LYS A 74 11.14 -14.85 25.17
CA LYS A 74 11.14 -15.96 24.21
C LYS A 74 11.82 -15.61 22.88
N VAL A 75 11.55 -14.43 22.33
CA VAL A 75 12.18 -13.96 21.08
C VAL A 75 13.68 -13.79 21.26
N LEU A 76 14.14 -13.14 22.33
CA LEU A 76 15.56 -12.97 22.62
C LEU A 76 16.28 -14.31 22.82
N ALA A 77 15.69 -15.22 23.60
CA ALA A 77 16.25 -16.56 23.79
C ALA A 77 16.38 -17.34 22.47
N ARG A 78 15.40 -17.18 21.55
CA ARG A 78 15.47 -17.81 20.23
C ARG A 78 16.54 -17.20 19.33
N ILE A 79 16.69 -15.87 19.35
CA ILE A 79 17.75 -15.16 18.63
C ILE A 79 19.13 -15.62 19.13
N ASP A 80 19.32 -15.71 20.44
CA ASP A 80 20.56 -16.16 21.05
C ASP A 80 20.88 -17.63 20.70
N SER A 81 19.86 -18.49 20.69
CA SER A 81 20.00 -19.89 20.26
C SER A 81 20.43 -20.01 18.79
N ILE A 82 19.86 -19.19 17.90
CA ILE A 82 20.23 -19.16 16.48
C ILE A 82 21.67 -18.65 16.32
N ARG A 83 22.03 -17.55 16.99
CA ARG A 83 23.39 -17.00 16.96
C ARG A 83 24.45 -17.94 17.54
N ALA A 84 24.10 -18.70 18.58
CA ALA A 84 24.96 -19.72 19.15
C ALA A 84 25.18 -20.90 18.18
N GLY A 85 24.12 -21.31 17.46
CA GLY A 85 24.20 -22.34 16.41
C GLY A 85 24.95 -21.90 15.14
N GLN A 86 24.90 -20.61 14.80
CA GLN A 86 25.59 -20.02 13.64
C GLN A 86 27.12 -19.90 13.79
N ARG A 87 27.69 -20.22 14.96
CA ARG A 87 29.16 -20.22 15.15
C ARG A 87 29.89 -21.40 14.49
N SER A 88 29.16 -22.37 13.93
CA SER A 88 29.72 -23.34 13.00
C SER A 88 29.16 -23.02 11.63
N GLY A 89 30.00 -22.50 10.73
CA GLY A 89 29.58 -22.01 9.43
C GLY A 89 28.77 -23.04 8.64
N GLU A 90 27.65 -22.61 8.07
CA GLU A 90 26.94 -23.38 7.05
C GLU A 90 26.24 -22.42 6.10
N ALA A 91 26.35 -22.74 4.81
CA ALA A 91 25.95 -21.90 3.69
C ALA A 91 24.46 -21.56 3.73
N VAL A 92 24.14 -20.31 3.39
CA VAL A 92 22.78 -19.94 2.98
C VAL A 92 22.39 -20.80 1.79
N VAL A 93 21.49 -21.75 2.01
CA VAL A 93 20.90 -22.55 0.93
C VAL A 93 20.12 -21.60 0.02
N ALA A 94 20.59 -21.50 -1.23
CA ALA A 94 19.89 -20.80 -2.29
C ALA A 94 18.51 -21.43 -2.48
N VAL A 95 17.46 -20.62 -2.34
CA VAL A 95 16.10 -21.02 -2.74
C VAL A 95 16.00 -20.77 -4.24
N ASP A 96 15.99 -21.85 -5.02
CA ASP A 96 15.84 -21.84 -6.47
C ASP A 96 14.38 -21.51 -6.84
N PRO A 97 14.08 -20.42 -7.58
CA PRO A 97 12.72 -20.04 -7.91
C PRO A 97 12.31 -20.65 -9.26
N THR A 98 12.05 -21.96 -9.30
CA THR A 98 11.33 -22.56 -10.44
C THR A 98 9.84 -22.59 -10.15
N VAL A 99 9.18 -21.45 -10.31
CA VAL A 99 7.73 -21.41 -10.53
C VAL A 99 7.50 -21.71 -12.00
N GLU A 100 7.14 -22.96 -12.29
CA GLU A 100 6.78 -23.44 -13.62
C GLU A 100 5.52 -22.71 -14.11
N ALA A 101 5.69 -21.96 -15.20
CA ALA A 101 4.61 -21.39 -15.98
C ALA A 101 3.92 -22.50 -16.79
N HIS A 102 2.64 -22.73 -16.52
CA HIS A 102 1.75 -23.40 -17.47
C HIS A 102 0.65 -22.43 -17.88
N GLY A 103 0.85 -21.79 -19.04
CA GLY A 103 -0.25 -21.34 -19.86
C GLY A 103 -0.70 -22.47 -20.77
N GLU A 104 -1.99 -22.56 -21.04
CA GLU A 104 -2.50 -23.03 -22.32
C GLU A 104 -3.93 -22.52 -22.57
N ALA A 105 -4.24 -22.40 -23.86
CA ALA A 105 -5.20 -21.49 -24.45
C ALA A 105 -6.64 -22.05 -24.56
N GLY A 106 -7.60 -21.15 -24.44
CA GLY A 106 -8.69 -20.90 -25.41
C GLY A 106 -9.76 -21.97 -25.66
N GLN A 107 -11.02 -21.62 -25.39
CA GLN A 107 -12.09 -21.76 -26.39
C GLN A 107 -13.28 -20.84 -26.07
N GLY A 108 -13.69 -20.04 -27.07
CA GLY A 108 -14.78 -19.08 -26.94
C GLY A 108 -16.16 -19.72 -26.79
N ARG A 109 -17.10 -18.94 -26.24
CA ARG A 109 -18.54 -19.12 -26.44
C ARG A 109 -19.25 -17.77 -26.34
N LYS A 110 -20.23 -17.64 -27.25
CA LYS A 110 -21.03 -16.47 -27.66
C LYS A 110 -21.56 -15.55 -26.55
N ALA A 111 -21.65 -14.27 -26.92
CA ALA A 111 -22.55 -13.27 -26.35
C ALA A 111 -24.03 -13.69 -26.40
N PRO A 112 -24.84 -13.18 -25.46
CA PRO A 112 -26.10 -12.57 -25.85
C PRO A 112 -26.23 -11.12 -25.35
N ALA A 113 -27.13 -10.43 -26.04
CA ALA A 113 -27.39 -9.01 -26.03
C ALA A 113 -28.15 -8.49 -24.80
N GLU A 114 -27.93 -7.20 -24.54
CA GLU A 114 -28.84 -6.16 -24.04
C GLU A 114 -29.80 -6.48 -22.87
N GLU A 115 -29.59 -5.76 -21.75
CA GLU A 115 -30.72 -5.15 -21.02
C GLU A 115 -30.27 -3.79 -20.44
N THR A 116 -30.91 -2.75 -20.93
CA THR A 116 -30.85 -1.37 -20.45
C THR A 116 -31.49 -1.25 -19.07
N ALA A 117 -30.79 -0.67 -18.09
CA ALA A 117 -31.41 -0.18 -16.87
C ALA A 117 -30.77 1.14 -16.41
N GLU A 118 -31.67 2.08 -16.15
CA GLU A 118 -31.55 3.53 -15.94
C GLU A 118 -30.89 3.91 -14.60
N PRO A 119 -30.26 5.10 -14.47
CA PRO A 119 -29.57 5.51 -13.25
C PRO A 119 -30.55 6.01 -12.16
N ALA A 120 -30.56 5.33 -11.02
CA ALA A 120 -31.25 5.81 -9.83
C ALA A 120 -30.53 7.04 -9.23
N ALA A 121 -31.17 8.20 -9.41
CA ALA A 121 -30.85 9.44 -8.73
C ALA A 121 -30.89 9.27 -7.21
N ARG A 122 -29.84 9.74 -6.52
CA ARG A 122 -29.80 9.83 -5.06
C ARG A 122 -30.53 11.12 -4.65
N PRO A 123 -31.54 11.07 -3.76
CA PRO A 123 -32.18 12.29 -3.27
C PRO A 123 -31.20 13.07 -2.39
N GLY A 124 -30.96 14.32 -2.77
CA GLY A 124 -30.21 15.29 -1.99
C GLY A 124 -30.91 15.61 -0.67
N THR A 125 -30.12 15.72 0.38
CA THR A 125 -30.52 16.26 1.68
C THR A 125 -30.83 17.76 1.54
N PRO A 126 -31.98 18.26 2.01
CA PRO A 126 -32.25 19.69 1.99
C PRO A 126 -31.33 20.43 2.99
N VAL A 127 -30.66 21.46 2.48
CA VAL A 127 -29.95 22.48 3.26
C VAL A 127 -31.00 23.46 3.80
N GLU A 128 -31.19 23.46 5.12
CA GLU A 128 -32.02 24.44 5.81
C GLU A 128 -31.33 25.82 5.78
N ALA A 129 -31.98 26.77 5.14
CA ALA A 129 -31.59 28.16 5.09
C ALA A 129 -31.86 28.82 6.46
N GLY A 130 -30.80 29.07 7.22
CA GLY A 130 -30.85 29.98 8.36
C GLY A 130 -31.05 31.42 7.89
N ALA A 131 -32.22 31.97 8.17
CA ALA A 131 -32.51 33.40 8.04
C ALA A 131 -31.71 34.24 9.06
N PRO A 132 -31.37 35.49 8.75
CA PRO A 132 -30.71 36.40 9.69
C PRO A 132 -31.72 36.98 10.70
N ALA A 133 -31.30 37.06 11.96
CA ALA A 133 -31.99 37.85 12.99
C ALA A 133 -31.42 39.27 13.03
N GLU A 134 -32.34 40.23 13.11
CA GLU A 134 -32.12 41.64 13.45
C GLU A 134 -31.63 41.84 14.90
#